data_AF-A0A9X3X2M3-F1
#
_entry.id   AF-A0A9X3X2M3-F1
#
_cell.length_a   1.000
_cell.length_b   1.000
_cell.length_c   1.000
_cell.angle_alpha   90.00
_cell.angle_beta   90.00
_cell.angle_gamma   90.00
#
_symmetry.space_group_name_H-M   'P 1'
#
loop_
_entity.id
_entity.type
_entity.pdbx_description
1 polymer ?
#
loop_
_entity_poly.entity_id
_entity_poly.type
_entity_poly.pdbx_seq_one_letter_code
_entity_poly.pdbx_strand_id
1 'polypeptide(L)'
;MSATDSSSAEPARGRRTRIVVAALLVISALGLAAALVSYRQYAAVWLRPPPRLPPCVPGARRMLMHEEPVTGSIPHVTPEGSTVYLRPSEDRALSCLGRVSSKVASAYAGAFAEIEPTARARALAAVMKNLPQDASADREALAAWMLSSAAMRALPETPETTAARDEIDQMNACRFAMRSTCPTRPSIPIVVWAAGVPSSLGLLFGAGLGVRALVRLVRARRRRKAA
;
A
#
# COMPACT_ATOMS: atom_id res chain seq x y z
N MET A 1 -24.05 47.65 -59.59
CA MET A 1 -23.85 47.58 -58.12
C MET A 1 -23.49 46.15 -57.79
N SER A 2 -22.27 45.95 -57.29
CA SER A 2 -21.60 44.65 -57.20
C SER A 2 -22.12 43.85 -56.00
N ALA A 3 -22.62 42.63 -56.26
CA ALA A 3 -22.80 41.62 -55.23
C ALA A 3 -21.54 40.74 -55.23
N THR A 4 -20.70 40.91 -54.21
CA THR A 4 -19.57 40.03 -53.95
C THR A 4 -20.06 38.72 -53.36
N ASP A 5 -19.93 37.64 -54.14
CA ASP A 5 -19.94 36.26 -53.67
C ASP A 5 -18.85 36.05 -52.61
N SER A 6 -19.22 35.45 -51.49
CA SER A 6 -18.28 34.95 -50.47
C SER A 6 -18.85 33.68 -49.85
N SER A 7 -18.85 32.59 -50.62
CA SER A 7 -19.40 31.27 -50.24
C SER A 7 -18.34 30.18 -50.01
N SER A 8 -17.06 30.53 -49.85
CA SER A 8 -15.97 29.53 -49.85
C SER A 8 -15.29 29.22 -48.50
N ALA A 9 -15.77 29.73 -47.36
CA ALA A 9 -15.04 29.59 -46.08
C ALA A 9 -15.43 28.38 -45.20
N GLU A 10 -16.47 27.61 -45.54
CA GLU A 10 -17.09 26.67 -44.61
C GLU A 10 -16.39 25.30 -44.38
N PRO A 11 -15.67 24.67 -45.34
CA PRO A 11 -15.05 23.35 -45.11
C PRO A 11 -13.76 23.41 -44.27
N ALA A 12 -13.07 24.55 -44.22
CA ALA A 12 -11.81 24.70 -43.49
C ALA A 12 -12.00 24.71 -41.96
N ARG A 13 -13.16 25.18 -41.48
CA ARG A 13 -13.47 25.29 -40.04
C ARG A 13 -13.55 23.92 -39.37
N GLY A 14 -14.20 22.95 -40.02
CA GLY A 14 -14.37 21.58 -39.49
C GLY A 14 -13.08 20.79 -39.36
N ARG A 15 -12.11 20.98 -40.27
CA ARG A 15 -10.80 20.30 -40.21
C ARG A 15 -9.95 20.84 -39.06
N ARG A 16 -9.93 22.17 -38.86
CA ARG A 16 -9.19 22.81 -37.76
C ARG A 16 -9.75 22.40 -36.40
N THR A 17 -11.07 22.35 -36.22
CA THR A 17 -11.70 21.89 -34.97
C THR A 17 -11.34 20.43 -34.66
N ARG A 18 -11.36 19.53 -35.66
CA ARG A 18 -10.95 18.12 -35.48
C ARG A 18 -9.49 18.00 -35.04
N ILE A 19 -8.59 18.77 -35.64
CA ILE A 19 -7.16 18.78 -35.26
C ILE A 19 -6.99 19.27 -33.82
N VAL A 20 -7.68 20.35 -33.43
CA VAL A 20 -7.62 20.88 -32.05
C VAL A 20 -8.17 19.87 -31.04
N VAL A 21 -9.31 19.24 -31.32
CA VAL A 21 -9.86 18.18 -30.45
C VAL A 21 -8.93 16.99 -30.34
N ALA A 22 -8.33 16.55 -31.45
CA ALA A 22 -7.36 15.46 -31.45
C ALA A 22 -6.10 15.83 -30.63
N ALA A 23 -5.58 17.05 -30.78
CA ALA A 23 -4.44 17.53 -30.01
C ALA A 23 -4.75 17.59 -28.50
N LEU A 24 -5.92 18.10 -28.11
CA LEU A 24 -6.37 18.12 -26.71
C LEU A 24 -6.50 16.71 -26.13
N LEU A 25 -7.01 15.76 -26.89
CA LEU A 25 -7.10 14.35 -26.49
C LEU A 25 -5.73 13.73 -26.28
N VAL A 26 -4.77 13.98 -27.17
CA VAL A 26 -3.39 13.49 -27.05
C VAL A 26 -2.71 14.10 -25.83
N ILE A 27 -2.82 15.42 -25.62
CA ILE A 27 -2.26 16.10 -24.45
C ILE A 27 -2.88 15.55 -23.16
N SER A 28 -4.20 15.33 -23.14
CA SER A 28 -4.89 14.70 -22.00
C SER A 28 -4.40 13.28 -21.75
N ALA A 29 -4.21 12.47 -22.80
CA ALA A 29 -3.68 11.11 -22.65
C ALA A 29 -2.26 11.12 -22.06
N LEU A 30 -1.38 12.01 -22.53
CA LEU A 30 -0.02 12.16 -22.01
C LEU A 30 -0.01 12.65 -20.56
N GLY A 31 -0.85 13.64 -20.22
CA GLY A 31 -0.98 14.15 -18.86
C GLY A 31 -1.48 13.07 -17.88
N LEU A 32 -2.45 12.26 -18.29
CA LEU A 32 -2.92 11.13 -17.49
C LEU A 32 -1.82 10.06 -17.33
N ALA A 33 -1.08 9.75 -18.39
CA ALA A 33 0.01 8.78 -18.32
C ALA A 33 1.10 9.22 -17.33
N ALA A 34 1.51 10.49 -17.38
CA ALA A 34 2.48 11.05 -16.42
C ALA A 34 1.97 10.99 -14.98
N ALA A 35 0.70 11.36 -14.75
CA ALA A 35 0.06 11.24 -13.44
C ALA A 35 0.03 9.80 -12.92
N LEU A 36 -0.32 8.82 -13.78
CA LEU A 36 -0.35 7.42 -13.42
C LEU A 36 1.04 6.86 -13.08
N VAL A 37 2.07 7.22 -13.84
CA VAL A 37 3.45 6.82 -13.56
C VAL A 37 3.92 7.39 -12.22
N SER A 38 3.70 8.69 -12.01
CA SER A 38 4.06 9.36 -10.75
C SER A 38 3.32 8.75 -9.55
N TYR A 39 2.02 8.49 -9.69
CA TYR A 39 1.23 7.82 -8.66
C TYR A 39 1.71 6.39 -8.41
N ARG A 40 2.06 5.62 -9.45
CA ARG A 40 2.58 4.26 -9.27
C ARG A 40 3.91 4.22 -8.54
N GLN A 41 4.83 5.13 -8.86
CA GLN A 41 6.11 5.25 -8.15
C GLN A 41 5.88 5.60 -6.67
N TYR A 42 4.98 6.55 -6.40
CA TYR A 42 4.57 6.90 -5.05
C TYR A 42 3.95 5.70 -4.30
N ALA A 43 2.99 5.02 -4.93
CA ALA A 43 2.26 3.91 -4.32
C ALA A 43 3.15 2.68 -4.07
N ALA A 44 4.13 2.42 -4.94
CA ALA A 44 5.10 1.35 -4.78
C ALA A 44 5.96 1.49 -3.52
N VAL A 45 6.19 2.73 -3.06
CA VAL A 45 6.98 3.01 -1.85
C VAL A 45 6.07 3.16 -0.62
N TRP A 46 5.02 3.97 -0.73
CA TRP A 46 4.26 4.47 0.42
C TRP A 46 2.90 3.80 0.64
N LEU A 47 2.36 3.11 -0.36
CA LEU A 47 1.02 2.50 -0.33
C LEU A 47 1.09 1.01 -0.71
N ARG A 48 2.09 0.29 -0.18
CA ARG A 48 2.26 -1.12 -0.46
C ARG A 48 1.07 -1.93 0.09
N PRO A 49 0.45 -2.82 -0.71
CA PRO A 49 -0.60 -3.68 -0.20
C PRO A 49 0.00 -4.69 0.80
N PRO A 50 -0.71 -5.02 1.90
CA PRO A 50 -0.22 -6.01 2.85
C PRO A 50 -0.10 -7.39 2.17
N PRO A 51 1.05 -8.08 2.30
CA PRO A 51 1.24 -9.40 1.70
C PRO A 51 0.38 -10.47 2.37
N ARG A 52 0.16 -11.59 1.65
CA ARG A 52 -0.48 -12.77 2.23
C ARG A 52 0.48 -13.49 3.18
N LEU A 53 0.03 -13.73 4.40
CA LEU A 53 0.79 -14.44 5.42
C LEU A 53 0.45 -15.93 5.46
N PRO A 54 1.40 -16.79 5.90
CA PRO A 54 1.07 -18.19 6.16
C PRO A 54 0.00 -18.29 7.26
N PRO A 55 -0.91 -19.29 7.19
CA PRO A 55 -2.06 -19.40 8.09
C PRO A 55 -1.67 -19.58 9.56
N CYS A 56 -0.43 -20.02 9.82
CA CYS A 56 0.06 -20.22 11.18
C CYS A 56 0.32 -18.88 11.91
N VAL A 57 0.63 -17.78 11.21
CA VAL A 57 0.88 -16.46 11.84
C VAL A 57 -0.37 -15.90 12.52
N PRO A 58 -1.55 -15.84 11.87
CA PRO A 58 -2.79 -15.48 12.56
C PRO A 58 -3.16 -16.41 13.73
N GLY A 59 -2.76 -17.68 13.67
CA GLY A 59 -2.93 -18.64 14.77
C GLY A 59 -2.06 -18.28 15.97
N ALA A 60 -0.75 -18.15 15.75
CA ALA A 60 0.22 -17.77 16.78
C ALA A 60 -0.08 -16.39 17.39
N ARG A 61 -0.51 -15.43 16.55
CA ARG A 61 -0.98 -14.11 17.00
C ARG A 61 -2.05 -14.21 18.09
N ARG A 62 -3.05 -15.07 17.91
CA ARG A 62 -4.15 -15.22 18.88
C ARG A 62 -3.65 -15.80 20.21
N MET A 63 -2.69 -16.72 20.16
CA MET A 63 -2.11 -17.32 21.36
C MET A 63 -1.28 -16.28 22.14
N LEU A 64 -0.48 -15.46 21.45
CA LEU A 64 0.34 -14.41 22.07
C LEU A 64 -0.45 -13.29 22.75
N MET A 65 -1.74 -13.11 22.43
CA MET A 65 -2.56 -12.07 23.06
C MET A 65 -2.89 -12.35 24.53
N HIS A 66 -2.63 -13.56 25.02
CA HIS A 66 -2.97 -13.99 26.36
C HIS A 66 -1.69 -14.25 27.15
N GLU A 67 -1.65 -13.78 28.39
CA GLU A 67 -0.54 -14.08 29.28
C GLU A 67 -0.63 -15.55 29.74
N GLU A 68 0.41 -16.32 29.48
CA GLU A 68 0.54 -17.68 30.00
C GLU A 68 1.29 -17.62 31.35
N PRO A 69 0.75 -18.23 32.42
CA PRO A 69 1.39 -18.25 33.75
C PRO A 69 2.59 -19.22 33.83
N VAL A 70 2.92 -19.88 32.72
CA VAL A 70 3.94 -20.95 32.68
C VAL A 70 5.29 -20.33 32.33
N THR A 71 6.32 -20.67 33.10
CA THR A 71 7.72 -20.31 32.80
C THR A 71 8.16 -20.98 31.49
N GLY A 72 8.97 -20.28 30.69
CA GLY A 72 9.49 -20.82 29.44
C GLY A 72 10.28 -22.11 29.67
N SER A 73 10.02 -23.12 28.83
CA SER A 73 10.63 -24.45 28.92
C SER A 73 11.22 -24.94 27.60
N ILE A 74 10.99 -24.22 26.51
CA ILE A 74 11.41 -24.63 25.17
C ILE A 74 12.67 -23.85 24.78
N PRO A 75 13.82 -24.52 24.53
CA PRO A 75 15.09 -23.84 24.27
C PRO A 75 15.15 -23.26 22.85
N HIS A 76 15.65 -22.03 22.74
CA HIS A 76 15.92 -21.32 21.49
C HIS A 76 17.26 -20.60 21.56
N VAL A 77 17.93 -20.46 20.42
CA VAL A 77 19.24 -19.76 20.34
C VAL A 77 19.02 -18.32 19.88
N THR A 78 19.53 -17.37 20.65
CA THR A 78 19.47 -15.93 20.31
C THR A 78 20.55 -15.57 19.28
N PRO A 79 20.53 -14.37 18.67
CA PRO A 79 21.59 -13.94 17.75
C PRO A 79 22.98 -13.90 18.40
N GLU A 80 23.04 -13.72 19.71
CA GLU A 80 24.29 -13.70 20.50
C GLU A 80 24.81 -15.12 20.80
N GLY A 81 24.06 -16.17 20.44
CA GLY A 81 24.42 -17.57 20.68
C GLY A 81 24.04 -18.08 22.07
N SER A 82 23.35 -17.29 22.89
CA SER A 82 22.84 -17.76 24.19
C SER A 82 21.57 -18.61 24.00
N THR A 83 21.36 -19.57 24.90
CA THR A 83 20.12 -20.37 24.91
C THR A 83 19.12 -19.73 25.86
N VAL A 84 17.95 -19.37 25.34
CA VAL A 84 16.82 -18.84 26.09
C VAL A 84 15.66 -19.82 26.08
N TYR A 85 14.85 -19.79 27.14
CA TYR A 85 13.70 -20.68 27.26
C TYR A 85 12.42 -19.89 27.09
N LEU A 86 11.61 -20.31 26.13
CA LEU A 86 10.39 -19.62 25.72
C LEU A 86 9.14 -20.39 26.11
N ARG A 87 8.04 -19.65 26.21
CA ARG A 87 6.72 -20.22 26.47
C ARG A 87 6.16 -20.91 25.22
N PRO A 88 5.21 -21.85 25.36
CA PRO A 88 4.62 -22.54 24.21
C PRO A 88 3.99 -21.61 23.17
N SER A 89 3.36 -20.51 23.61
CA SER A 89 2.81 -19.48 22.70
C SER A 89 3.90 -18.76 21.90
N GLU A 90 5.02 -18.43 22.54
CA GLU A 90 6.18 -17.78 21.93
C GLU A 90 6.92 -18.73 20.97
N ASP A 91 7.12 -19.98 21.36
CA ASP A 91 7.71 -21.01 20.51
C ASP A 91 6.92 -21.20 19.20
N ARG A 92 5.59 -21.27 19.28
CA ARG A 92 4.74 -21.34 18.07
C ARG A 92 4.87 -20.09 17.22
N ALA A 93 4.96 -18.92 17.83
CA ALA A 93 5.19 -17.67 17.12
C ALA A 93 6.54 -17.66 16.40
N LEU A 94 7.61 -18.10 17.06
CA LEU A 94 8.94 -18.23 16.48
C LEU A 94 8.99 -19.28 15.38
N SER A 95 8.38 -20.44 15.58
CA SER A 95 8.27 -21.49 14.56
C SER A 95 7.57 -20.97 13.31
N CYS A 96 6.51 -20.17 13.47
CA CYS A 96 5.84 -19.51 12.37
C CYS A 96 6.68 -18.44 11.69
N LEU A 97 7.36 -17.62 12.49
CA LEU A 97 8.23 -16.57 11.98
C LEU A 97 9.44 -17.16 11.25
N GLY A 98 9.99 -18.27 11.72
CA GLY A 98 11.11 -18.99 11.12
C GLY A 98 10.78 -19.59 9.75
N ARG A 99 9.51 -19.90 9.48
CA ARG A 99 9.05 -20.26 8.12
C ARG A 99 9.05 -19.08 7.15
N VAL A 100 9.07 -17.85 7.68
CA VAL A 100 9.15 -16.62 6.88
C VAL A 100 10.61 -16.13 6.82
N SER A 101 11.28 -16.04 7.97
CA SER A 101 12.68 -15.63 8.11
C SER A 101 13.27 -16.15 9.42
N SER A 102 14.29 -17.00 9.31
CA SER A 102 15.01 -17.56 10.46
C SER A 102 15.76 -16.48 11.25
N LYS A 103 16.34 -15.50 10.55
CA LYS A 103 17.06 -14.37 11.15
C LYS A 103 16.13 -13.50 12.01
N VAL A 104 14.91 -13.26 11.54
CA VAL A 104 13.93 -12.50 12.33
C VAL A 104 13.45 -13.35 13.51
N ALA A 105 13.21 -14.65 13.32
CA ALA A 105 12.83 -15.53 14.41
C ALA A 105 13.87 -15.58 15.55
N SER A 106 15.17 -15.66 15.24
CA SER A 106 16.21 -15.64 16.28
C SER A 106 16.25 -14.32 17.04
N ALA A 107 16.11 -13.18 16.35
CA ALA A 107 16.04 -11.86 16.99
C ALA A 107 14.82 -11.74 17.93
N TYR A 108 13.67 -12.30 17.54
CA TYR A 108 12.49 -12.36 18.41
C TYR A 108 12.67 -13.29 19.61
N ALA A 109 13.48 -14.35 19.51
CA ALA A 109 13.79 -15.21 20.65
C ALA A 109 14.44 -14.42 21.79
N GLY A 110 15.42 -13.57 21.46
CA GLY A 110 16.04 -12.67 22.42
C GLY A 110 15.03 -11.68 23.03
N ALA A 111 14.16 -11.10 22.20
CA ALA A 111 13.13 -10.17 22.70
C ALA A 111 12.12 -10.84 23.63
N PHE A 112 11.66 -12.06 23.32
CA PHE A 112 10.71 -12.80 24.16
C PHE A 112 11.31 -13.28 25.48
N ALA A 113 12.62 -13.56 25.49
CA ALA A 113 13.32 -13.95 26.69
C ALA A 113 13.30 -12.86 27.79
N GLU A 114 13.08 -11.59 27.44
CA GLU A 114 13.09 -10.51 28.42
C GLU A 114 11.90 -10.58 29.36
N ILE A 115 12.17 -10.65 30.66
CA ILE A 115 11.15 -10.84 31.69
C ILE A 115 10.48 -9.51 32.05
N GLU A 116 11.25 -8.42 32.03
CA GLU A 116 10.77 -7.10 32.41
C GLU A 116 9.91 -6.51 31.27
N PRO A 117 8.63 -6.13 31.52
CA PRO A 117 7.71 -5.73 30.47
C PRO A 117 8.20 -4.57 29.59
N THR A 118 8.83 -3.56 30.18
CA THR A 118 9.29 -2.39 29.42
C THR A 118 10.53 -2.72 28.57
N ALA A 119 11.47 -3.53 29.08
CA ALA A 119 12.61 -4.05 28.33
C ALA A 119 12.15 -4.94 27.17
N ARG A 120 11.22 -5.86 27.41
CA ARG A 120 10.63 -6.71 26.37
C ARG A 120 9.96 -5.86 25.28
N ALA A 121 9.17 -4.87 25.67
CA ALA A 121 8.52 -3.94 24.74
C ALA A 121 9.53 -3.20 23.84
N ARG A 122 10.60 -2.66 24.44
CA ARG A 122 11.69 -2.00 23.70
C ARG A 122 12.44 -2.98 22.79
N ALA A 123 12.69 -4.21 23.25
CA ALA A 123 13.36 -5.23 22.46
C ALA A 123 12.53 -5.61 21.22
N LEU A 124 11.22 -5.81 21.36
CA LEU A 124 10.32 -6.07 20.23
C LEU A 124 10.30 -4.91 19.23
N ALA A 125 10.24 -3.66 19.71
CA ALA A 125 10.33 -2.48 18.86
C ALA A 125 11.68 -2.38 18.13
N ALA A 126 12.78 -2.69 18.82
CA ALA A 126 14.12 -2.70 18.23
C ALA A 126 14.25 -3.74 17.12
N VAL A 127 13.70 -4.95 17.29
CA VAL A 127 13.69 -5.96 16.21
C VAL A 127 12.93 -5.43 15.00
N MET A 128 11.75 -4.83 15.19
CA MET A 128 10.95 -4.24 14.11
C MET A 128 11.70 -3.12 13.37
N LYS A 129 12.41 -2.25 14.09
CA LYS A 129 13.18 -1.14 13.52
C LYS A 129 14.33 -1.61 12.63
N ASN A 130 14.91 -2.76 12.94
CA ASN A 130 16.03 -3.36 12.20
C ASN A 130 15.59 -4.18 10.97
N LEU A 131 14.29 -4.28 10.69
CA LEU A 131 13.81 -4.99 9.51
C LEU A 131 14.11 -4.20 8.23
N PRO A 132 14.53 -4.87 7.14
CA PRO A 132 14.75 -4.22 5.86
C PRO A 132 13.48 -3.52 5.35
N GLN A 133 13.62 -2.28 4.84
CA GLN A 133 12.48 -1.45 4.42
C GLN A 133 12.00 -1.74 3.00
N ASP A 134 12.77 -2.50 2.22
CA ASP A 134 12.45 -2.86 0.84
C ASP A 134 11.29 -3.84 0.72
N ALA A 135 10.71 -3.96 -0.48
CA ALA A 135 9.53 -4.78 -0.71
C ALA A 135 9.76 -6.28 -0.52
N SER A 136 11.01 -6.78 -0.60
CA SER A 136 11.28 -8.21 -0.45
C SER A 136 11.05 -8.68 0.99
N ALA A 137 11.25 -7.80 1.96
CA ALA A 137 11.02 -8.06 3.39
C ALA A 137 9.58 -7.77 3.86
N ASP A 138 8.63 -7.44 2.97
CA ASP A 138 7.27 -7.07 3.38
C ASP A 138 6.55 -8.20 4.13
N ARG A 139 6.77 -9.45 3.71
CA ARG A 139 6.15 -10.61 4.38
C ARG A 139 6.71 -10.79 5.79
N GLU A 140 8.00 -10.57 5.97
CA GLU A 140 8.69 -10.59 7.27
C GLU A 140 8.17 -9.48 8.16
N ALA A 141 8.13 -8.24 7.65
CA ALA A 141 7.66 -7.08 8.38
C ALA A 141 6.21 -7.20 8.85
N LEU A 142 5.30 -7.68 7.99
CA LEU A 142 3.90 -7.85 8.39
C LEU A 142 3.75 -8.99 9.40
N ALA A 143 4.47 -10.11 9.24
CA ALA A 143 4.43 -11.21 10.20
C ALA A 143 4.97 -10.78 11.57
N ALA A 144 6.13 -10.11 11.58
CA ALA A 144 6.78 -9.55 12.74
C ALA A 144 5.85 -8.54 13.45
N TRP A 145 5.24 -7.61 12.72
CA TRP A 145 4.25 -6.67 13.29
C TRP A 145 3.05 -7.39 13.91
N MET A 146 2.50 -8.41 13.24
CA MET A 146 1.34 -9.16 13.78
C MET A 146 1.67 -9.88 15.09
N LEU A 147 2.86 -10.45 15.20
CA LEU A 147 3.29 -11.16 16.41
C LEU A 147 3.70 -10.19 17.52
N SER A 148 4.48 -9.14 17.19
CA SER A 148 4.82 -8.07 18.14
C SER A 148 3.59 -7.37 18.70
N SER A 149 2.66 -6.93 17.85
CA SER A 149 1.43 -6.26 18.32
C SER A 149 0.57 -7.15 19.21
N ALA A 150 0.60 -8.47 19.03
CA ALA A 150 -0.08 -9.40 19.93
C ALA A 150 0.68 -9.60 21.24
N ALA A 151 2.00 -9.81 21.20
CA ALA A 151 2.81 -9.94 22.40
C ALA A 151 2.73 -8.69 23.28
N MET A 152 2.74 -7.50 22.67
CA MET A 152 2.58 -6.21 23.36
C MET A 152 1.23 -6.05 24.06
N ARG A 153 0.16 -6.72 23.58
CA ARG A 153 -1.16 -6.67 24.22
C ARG A 153 -1.23 -7.50 25.51
N ALA A 154 -0.36 -8.49 25.65
CA ALA A 154 -0.28 -9.29 26.87
C ALA A 154 0.56 -8.61 27.97
N LEU A 155 1.20 -7.47 27.68
CA LEU A 155 1.99 -6.73 28.66
C LEU A 155 1.12 -5.75 29.45
N PRO A 156 1.50 -5.45 30.72
CA PRO A 156 0.85 -4.38 31.47
C PRO A 156 0.95 -3.04 30.73
N GLU A 157 -0.14 -2.28 30.76
CA GLU A 157 -0.21 -0.96 30.13
C GLU A 157 0.53 0.07 31.01
N THR A 158 1.72 0.46 30.55
CA THR A 158 2.50 1.57 31.09
C THR A 158 2.73 2.61 29.98
N PRO A 159 3.16 3.84 30.31
CA PRO A 159 3.52 4.82 29.30
C PRO A 159 4.60 4.30 28.32
N GLU A 160 5.57 3.54 28.82
CA GLU A 160 6.67 2.98 28.02
C GLU A 160 6.20 1.85 27.10
N THR A 161 5.36 0.92 27.59
CA THR A 161 4.83 -0.16 26.75
C THR A 161 3.87 0.37 25.70
N THR A 162 3.10 1.41 26.03
CA THR A 162 2.22 2.10 25.08
C THR A 162 3.02 2.84 24.00
N ALA A 163 4.07 3.57 24.38
CA ALA A 163 4.94 4.25 23.43
C ALA A 163 5.60 3.27 22.44
N ALA A 164 6.11 2.13 22.94
CA ALA A 164 6.68 1.09 22.09
C ALA A 164 5.63 0.43 21.17
N ARG A 165 4.39 0.23 21.66
CA ARG A 165 3.27 -0.27 20.85
C ARG A 165 2.94 0.68 19.72
N ASP A 166 2.84 1.97 20.02
CA ASP A 166 2.55 3.02 19.03
C ASP A 166 3.68 3.16 18.01
N GLU A 167 4.94 3.02 18.42
CA GLU A 167 6.10 2.99 17.51
C GLU A 167 5.99 1.83 16.52
N ILE A 168 5.68 0.62 17.00
CA ILE A 168 5.49 -0.58 16.16
C ILE A 168 4.33 -0.40 15.18
N ASP A 169 3.21 0.16 15.64
CA ASP A 169 2.05 0.41 14.78
C ASP A 169 2.32 1.50 13.75
N GLN A 170 3.06 2.56 14.11
CA GLN A 170 3.49 3.60 13.17
C GLN A 170 4.42 3.04 12.09
N MET A 171 5.42 2.23 12.46
CA MET A 171 6.31 1.59 11.50
C MET A 171 5.52 0.78 10.45
N ASN A 172 4.52 0.02 10.88
CA ASN A 172 3.68 -0.77 9.99
C ASN A 172 2.70 0.08 9.17
N ALA A 173 2.12 1.14 9.76
CA ALA A 173 1.24 2.09 9.08
C ALA A 173 1.96 2.86 7.96
N CYS A 174 3.23 3.16 8.17
CA CYS A 174 4.07 3.82 7.17
C CYS A 174 4.52 2.88 6.05
N ARG A 175 4.63 1.59 6.35
CA ARG A 175 5.03 0.59 5.36
C ARG A 175 3.90 0.18 4.42
N PHE A 176 2.71 -0.07 4.96
CA PHE A 176 1.58 -0.61 4.21
C PHE A 176 0.42 0.37 4.08
N ALA A 177 -0.43 0.16 3.08
CA ALA A 177 -1.70 0.84 2.91
C ALA A 177 -2.74 0.37 3.95
N MET A 178 -2.52 0.76 5.21
CA MET A 178 -3.39 0.47 6.35
C MET A 178 -4.39 1.61 6.58
N ARG A 179 -5.39 1.37 7.44
CA ARG A 179 -6.34 2.41 7.87
C ARG A 179 -5.72 3.45 8.80
N SER A 180 -4.65 3.10 9.50
CA SER A 180 -3.89 4.02 10.35
C SER A 180 -3.13 5.05 9.51
N THR A 181 -3.02 6.28 10.03
CA THR A 181 -2.29 7.36 9.39
C THR A 181 -0.79 7.22 9.65
N CYS A 182 0.02 7.43 8.62
CA CYS A 182 1.47 7.53 8.74
C CYS A 182 1.87 9.01 8.76
N PRO A 183 2.47 9.53 9.84
CA PRO A 183 2.82 10.95 9.94
C PRO A 183 3.94 11.37 8.98
N THR A 184 4.81 10.43 8.59
CA THR A 184 5.96 10.70 7.69
C THR A 184 5.63 10.47 6.21
N ARG A 185 4.41 10.03 5.88
CA ARG A 185 4.02 9.77 4.49
C ARG A 185 3.89 11.12 3.75
N PRO A 186 4.65 11.34 2.66
CA PRO A 186 4.50 12.56 1.87
C PRO A 186 3.11 12.62 1.24
N SER A 187 2.62 13.83 0.99
CA SER A 187 1.38 14.01 0.23
C SER A 187 1.51 13.42 -1.18
N ILE A 188 0.38 13.04 -1.77
CA ILE A 188 0.34 12.53 -3.16
C ILE A 188 0.96 13.60 -4.08
N PRO A 189 1.88 13.23 -5.00
CA PRO A 189 2.59 14.21 -5.83
C PRO A 189 1.63 15.14 -6.57
N ILE A 190 1.94 16.44 -6.58
CA ILE A 190 1.09 17.49 -7.17
C ILE A 190 0.77 17.18 -8.64
N VAL A 191 1.69 16.55 -9.38
CA VAL A 191 1.49 16.14 -10.78
C VAL A 191 0.25 15.24 -10.94
N VAL A 192 -0.06 14.39 -9.96
CA VAL A 192 -1.25 13.53 -9.98
C VAL A 192 -2.52 14.37 -9.98
N TRP A 193 -2.56 15.44 -9.19
CA TRP A 193 -3.70 16.35 -9.11
C TRP A 193 -3.76 17.31 -10.30
N ALA A 194 -2.65 17.97 -10.61
CA ALA A 194 -2.56 19.01 -11.63
C ALA A 194 -2.68 18.47 -13.06
N ALA A 195 -2.06 17.31 -13.35
CA ALA A 195 -2.16 16.69 -14.67
C ALA A 195 -3.28 15.66 -14.72
N GLY A 196 -3.48 14.85 -13.67
CA GLY A 196 -4.41 13.72 -13.69
C GLY A 196 -5.88 14.14 -13.72
N VAL A 197 -6.29 15.10 -12.88
CA VAL A 197 -7.71 15.51 -12.80
C VAL A 197 -8.18 16.19 -14.11
N PRO A 198 -7.48 17.20 -14.65
CA PRO A 198 -7.91 17.81 -15.91
C PRO A 198 -7.84 16.83 -17.09
N SER A 199 -6.81 15.98 -17.13
CA SER A 199 -6.64 15.00 -18.21
C SER A 199 -7.71 13.92 -18.21
N SER A 200 -8.09 13.41 -17.04
CA SER A 200 -9.17 12.42 -16.94
C SER A 200 -10.51 13.01 -17.34
N LEU A 201 -10.81 14.25 -16.93
CA LEU A 201 -12.01 14.98 -17.38
C LEU A 201 -12.01 15.21 -18.90
N GLY A 202 -10.86 15.62 -19.48
CA GLY A 202 -10.70 15.82 -20.92
C GLY A 202 -10.94 14.53 -21.73
N LEU A 203 -10.42 13.40 -21.25
CA LEU A 203 -10.63 12.09 -21.86
C LEU A 203 -12.09 11.63 -21.73
N LEU A 204 -12.73 11.80 -20.57
CA LEU A 204 -14.14 11.47 -20.38
C LEU A 204 -15.04 12.29 -21.31
N PHE A 205 -14.76 13.59 -21.45
CA PHE A 205 -15.51 14.46 -22.36
C PHE A 205 -15.33 14.03 -23.83
N GLY A 206 -14.09 13.76 -24.25
CA GLY A 206 -13.81 13.29 -25.60
C GLY A 206 -14.40 11.90 -25.91
N ALA A 207 -14.36 10.98 -24.93
CA ALA A 207 -15.03 9.68 -25.04
C ALA A 207 -16.55 9.84 -25.17
N GLY A 208 -17.16 10.72 -24.38
CA GLY A 208 -18.59 11.03 -24.48
C GLY A 208 -19.01 11.58 -25.85
N LEU A 209 -18.18 12.45 -26.45
CA LEU A 209 -18.38 12.92 -27.83
C LEU A 209 -18.23 11.77 -28.85
N GLY A 210 -17.24 10.90 -28.68
CA GLY A 210 -17.03 9.72 -29.53
C GLY A 210 -18.21 8.74 -29.50
N VAL A 211 -18.74 8.44 -28.31
CA VAL A 211 -19.92 7.57 -28.15
C VAL A 211 -21.15 8.18 -28.82
N ARG A 212 -21.39 9.49 -28.65
CA ARG A 212 -22.50 10.19 -29.33
C ARG A 212 -22.37 10.16 -30.85
N ALA A 213 -21.16 10.35 -31.37
CA ALA A 213 -20.90 10.25 -32.80
C ALA A 213 -21.15 8.82 -33.34
N LEU A 214 -20.67 7.79 -32.62
CA LEU A 214 -20.89 6.38 -32.95
C LEU A 214 -22.39 6.03 -32.98
N VAL A 215 -23.15 6.42 -31.96
CA VAL A 215 -24.60 6.18 -31.87
C VAL A 215 -25.34 6.83 -33.03
N ARG A 216 -24.98 8.07 -33.41
CA ARG A 216 -25.57 8.74 -34.59
C ARG A 216 -25.27 7.98 -35.88
N LEU A 217 -24.04 7.49 -36.04
CA LEU A 217 -23.61 6.73 -37.22
C LEU A 217 -24.35 5.39 -37.33
N VAL A 218 -24.52 4.67 -36.21
CA VAL A 218 -25.30 3.43 -36.14
C VAL A 218 -26.78 3.68 -36.44
N ARG A 219 -27.39 4.73 -35.86
CA ARG A 219 -28.79 5.11 -36.15
C ARG A 219 -28.99 5.47 -37.63
N ALA A 220 -28.06 6.22 -38.22
CA ALA A 220 -28.11 6.55 -39.65
C ALA A 220 -27.98 5.31 -40.54
N ARG A 221 -27.08 4.37 -40.21
CA ARG A 221 -26.96 3.09 -40.92
C ARG A 221 -28.24 2.25 -40.81
N ARG A 222 -28.87 2.19 -39.63
CA ARG A 222 -30.14 1.45 -39.45
C ARG A 222 -31.27 2.07 -40.28
N ARG A 223 -31.39 3.40 -40.32
CA ARG A 223 -32.40 4.08 -41.15
C ARG A 223 -32.21 3.80 -42.65
N ARG A 224 -30.96 3.76 -43.13
CA ARG A 224 -30.64 3.41 -44.53
C ARG A 224 -30.89 1.95 -44.90
N LYS A 225 -30.96 1.04 -43.92
CA LYS A 225 -31.33 -0.37 -44.16
C LYS A 225 -32.83 -0.62 -44.07
N ALA A 226 -33.59 0.35 -43.55
CA ALA A 226 -35.04 0.26 -43.36
C ALA A 226 -35.83 1.07 -44.41
N ALA A 227 -35.14 1.85 -45.24
CA ALA A 227 -35.65 2.52 -46.43
C ALA A 227 -35.11 1.78 -47.66
#